data_AF-A0A4Z2FCQ7-F1
#
_entry.id   AF-A0A4Z2FCQ7-F1
#
_cell.length_a   1.000
_cell.length_b   1.000
_cell.length_c   1.000
_cell.angle_alpha   90.00
_cell.angle_beta   90.00
_cell.angle_gamma   90.00
#
_symmetry.space_group_name_H-M   'P 1'
#
loop_
_entity.id
_entity.type
_entity.pdbx_description
1 polymer ?
#
loop_
_entity_poly.entity_id
_entity_poly.type
_entity_poly.pdbx_seq_one_letter_code
_entity_poly.pdbx_strand_id
1 'polypeptide(L)'
;MKTFLSLQVIECLKENKRQLTQRCHQRIFKLQEVEMVDPELDYQLMRVCKHMIRRFCTDSEGKNVLQCLKQNKNSELMDPKCKQMITKRQITQNTDYRLNPVLRKACKADIPKFCQPILNKATADSELEGQVISCLKLKYADQVAPAEGFSDLAMQVMTSPSKNYILTVIGGGVALLFVMGLICGRFTKRLTQELKDR
;
A
#
# COMPACT_ATOMS: atom_id res chain seq x y z
N MET A 1 1.72 -33.80 7.78
CA MET A 1 0.67 -33.64 6.73
C MET A 1 -0.61 -33.01 7.28
N LYS A 2 -1.16 -33.46 8.43
CA LYS A 2 -2.38 -32.86 9.06
C LYS A 2 -2.28 -31.34 9.32
N THR A 3 -1.13 -30.84 9.76
CA THR A 3 -0.88 -29.39 10.00
C THR A 3 -0.80 -28.56 8.71
N PHE A 4 -0.52 -29.18 7.56
CA PHE A 4 -0.44 -28.47 6.27
C PHE A 4 -1.84 -28.21 5.69
N LEU A 5 -2.73 -29.19 5.82
CA LEU A 5 -4.13 -29.10 5.35
C LEU A 5 -4.89 -28.01 6.12
N SER A 6 -4.67 -27.90 7.43
CA SER A 6 -5.28 -26.84 8.25
C SER A 6 -4.82 -25.43 7.84
N LEU A 7 -3.55 -25.25 7.43
CA LEU A 7 -3.04 -23.93 7.02
C LEU A 7 -3.65 -23.43 5.70
N GLN A 8 -3.84 -24.32 4.72
CA GLN A 8 -4.49 -23.96 3.45
C GLN A 8 -5.97 -23.62 3.64
N VAL A 9 -6.66 -24.35 4.52
CA VAL A 9 -8.06 -24.05 4.86
C VAL A 9 -8.17 -22.67 5.51
N ILE A 10 -7.31 -22.35 6.48
CA ILE A 10 -7.32 -21.05 7.14
C ILE A 10 -7.06 -19.91 6.14
N GLU A 11 -6.12 -20.08 5.21
CA GLU A 11 -5.87 -19.06 4.19
C GLU A 11 -7.07 -18.88 3.24
N CYS A 12 -7.72 -19.96 2.83
CA CYS A 12 -8.94 -19.91 2.02
C CYS A 12 -10.07 -19.16 2.76
N LEU A 13 -10.23 -19.42 4.06
CA LEU A 13 -11.21 -18.71 4.90
C LEU A 13 -10.89 -17.21 4.99
N LYS A 14 -9.62 -16.82 5.10
CA LYS A 14 -9.21 -15.40 5.06
C LYS A 14 -9.55 -14.72 3.73
N GLU A 15 -9.35 -15.41 2.61
CA GLU A 15 -9.67 -14.91 1.27
C GLU A 15 -11.18 -14.75 1.05
N ASN A 16 -11.98 -15.63 1.62
CA ASN A 16 -13.43 -15.68 1.42
C ASN A 16 -14.22 -15.14 2.61
N LYS A 17 -13.60 -14.34 3.48
CA LYS A 17 -14.16 -13.91 4.77
C LYS A 17 -15.57 -13.31 4.68
N ARG A 18 -15.87 -12.56 3.62
CA ARG A 18 -17.19 -11.92 3.38
C ARG A 18 -18.34 -12.91 3.16
N GLN A 19 -18.03 -14.14 2.76
CA GLN A 19 -19.01 -15.20 2.52
C GLN A 19 -19.21 -16.07 3.77
N LEU A 20 -18.43 -15.83 4.83
CA LEU A 20 -18.52 -16.62 6.05
C LEU A 20 -19.68 -16.15 6.91
N THR A 21 -20.17 -17.07 7.75
CA THR A 21 -21.09 -16.70 8.83
C THR A 21 -20.44 -15.66 9.74
N GLN A 22 -21.24 -14.77 10.34
CA GLN A 22 -20.75 -13.69 11.19
C GLN A 22 -19.76 -14.19 12.26
N ARG A 23 -20.08 -15.29 12.95
CA ARG A 23 -19.21 -15.89 13.98
C ARG A 23 -17.87 -16.34 13.41
N CYS A 24 -17.85 -16.92 12.21
CA CYS A 24 -16.62 -17.38 11.57
C CYS A 24 -15.78 -16.20 11.05
N HIS A 25 -16.42 -15.21 10.41
CA HIS A 25 -15.79 -13.95 10.00
C HIS A 25 -15.04 -13.30 11.17
N GLN A 26 -15.70 -13.16 12.32
CA GLN A 26 -15.11 -12.56 13.51
C GLN A 26 -13.86 -13.30 14.01
N ARG A 27 -13.90 -14.63 14.02
CA ARG A 27 -12.75 -15.46 14.43
C ARG A 27 -11.60 -15.36 13.45
N ILE A 28 -11.89 -15.37 12.15
CA ILE A 28 -10.88 -15.16 11.11
C ILE A 28 -10.27 -13.76 11.21
N PHE A 29 -11.08 -12.73 11.42
CA PHE A 29 -10.60 -11.36 11.60
C PHE A 29 -9.69 -11.24 12.84
N LYS A 30 -10.07 -11.82 13.98
CA LYS A 30 -9.22 -11.83 15.17
C LYS A 30 -7.93 -12.60 14.99
N LEU A 31 -7.95 -13.71 14.26
CA LEU A 31 -6.74 -14.43 13.89
C LEU A 31 -5.81 -13.54 13.05
N GLN A 32 -6.35 -12.85 12.04
CA GLN A 32 -5.57 -11.90 11.23
C GLN A 32 -5.01 -10.74 12.06
N GLU A 33 -5.76 -10.23 13.03
CA GLU A 33 -5.28 -9.18 13.93
C GLU A 33 -4.05 -9.65 14.73
N VAL A 34 -4.12 -10.87 15.30
CA VAL A 34 -3.00 -11.47 16.06
C VAL A 34 -1.78 -11.68 15.16
N GLU A 35 -1.96 -12.25 13.97
CA GLU A 35 -0.89 -12.46 12.98
C GLU A 35 -0.26 -11.14 12.49
N MET A 36 -1.03 -10.06 12.41
CA MET A 36 -0.49 -8.75 12.02
C MET A 36 0.35 -8.13 13.12
N VAL A 37 -0.03 -8.35 14.39
CA VAL A 37 0.76 -7.91 15.55
C VAL A 37 2.04 -8.73 15.70
N ASP A 38 1.97 -10.03 15.41
CA ASP A 38 3.11 -10.94 15.45
C ASP A 38 3.19 -11.79 14.16
N PRO A 39 3.94 -11.31 13.15
CA PRO A 39 4.07 -11.97 11.85
C PRO A 39 4.67 -13.38 11.89
N GLU A 40 5.32 -13.79 12.99
CA GLU A 40 5.82 -15.16 13.13
C GLU A 40 4.68 -16.19 13.25
N LEU A 41 3.52 -15.74 13.74
CA LEU A 41 2.32 -16.57 13.84
C LEU A 41 1.64 -16.77 12.48
N ASP A 42 1.94 -15.95 11.49
CA ASP A 42 1.52 -16.16 10.09
C ASP A 42 2.42 -17.21 9.43
N TYR A 43 2.14 -18.48 9.72
CA TYR A 43 2.88 -19.60 9.17
C TYR A 43 2.95 -19.61 7.64
N GLN A 44 1.94 -19.06 6.96
CA GLN A 44 1.95 -18.97 5.50
C GLN A 44 2.98 -17.95 5.01
N LEU A 45 3.03 -16.76 5.62
CA LEU A 45 4.07 -15.77 5.38
C LEU A 45 5.45 -16.37 5.67
N MET A 46 5.64 -16.92 6.87
CA MET A 46 6.93 -17.48 7.31
C MET A 46 7.43 -18.60 6.40
N ARG A 47 6.51 -19.46 5.92
CA ARG A 47 6.85 -20.54 4.99
C ARG A 47 7.23 -20.02 3.61
N VAL A 48 6.37 -19.19 3.00
CA VAL A 48 6.60 -18.69 1.64
C VAL A 48 7.83 -17.79 1.58
N CYS A 49 8.05 -16.96 2.61
CA CYS A 49 9.15 -16.03 2.68
C CYS A 49 10.39 -16.57 3.40
N LYS A 50 10.43 -17.85 3.81
CA LYS A 50 11.52 -18.43 4.63
C LYS A 50 12.92 -18.07 4.13
N HIS A 51 13.17 -18.22 2.83
CA HIS A 51 14.49 -17.92 2.26
C HIS A 51 14.79 -16.41 2.25
N MET A 52 13.78 -15.58 1.99
CA MET A 52 13.91 -14.13 1.98
C MET A 52 14.13 -13.56 3.38
N ILE A 53 13.47 -14.12 4.39
CA ILE A 53 13.68 -13.77 5.80
C ILE A 53 15.14 -14.02 6.19
N ARG A 54 15.69 -15.19 5.85
CA ARG A 54 17.10 -15.53 6.10
C ARG A 54 18.09 -14.67 5.33
N ARG A 55 17.69 -14.11 4.19
CA ARG A 55 18.57 -13.28 3.35
C ARG A 55 18.57 -11.82 3.77
N PHE A 56 17.41 -11.28 4.14
CA PHE A 56 17.24 -9.85 4.35
C PHE A 56 17.00 -9.46 5.81
N CYS A 57 16.54 -10.39 6.66
CA CYS A 57 15.94 -10.09 7.96
C CYS A 57 16.52 -10.97 9.08
N THR A 58 17.79 -11.35 9.00
CA THR A 58 18.47 -12.22 9.99
C THR A 58 18.42 -11.68 11.41
N ASP A 59 18.54 -10.35 11.55
CA ASP A 59 18.60 -9.67 12.85
C ASP A 59 17.26 -9.01 13.22
N SER A 60 16.21 -9.24 12.43
CA SER A 60 14.89 -8.71 12.74
C SER A 60 14.23 -9.53 13.83
N GLU A 61 13.83 -8.86 14.92
CA GLU A 61 12.88 -9.44 15.88
C GLU A 61 11.62 -9.94 15.15
N GLY A 62 11.03 -11.05 15.59
CA GLY A 62 9.87 -11.70 14.97
C GLY A 62 8.74 -10.75 14.58
N LYS A 63 8.42 -9.81 15.48
CA LYS A 63 7.39 -8.78 15.30
C LYS A 63 7.67 -7.80 14.15
N ASN A 64 8.94 -7.66 13.76
CA ASN A 64 9.39 -6.73 12.71
C ASN A 64 9.67 -7.41 11.37
N VAL A 65 9.57 -8.74 11.27
CA VAL A 65 9.88 -9.51 10.05
C VAL A 65 9.08 -9.02 8.84
N LEU A 66 7.77 -8.81 8.99
CA LEU A 66 6.94 -8.29 7.88
C LEU A 66 7.38 -6.88 7.44
N GLN A 67 7.82 -6.04 8.37
CA GLN A 67 8.30 -4.69 8.06
C GLN A 67 9.64 -4.74 7.30
N CYS A 68 10.58 -5.58 7.74
CA CYS A 68 11.84 -5.81 7.03
C CYS A 68 11.60 -6.36 5.61
N LEU A 69 10.69 -7.34 5.46
CA LEU A 69 10.32 -7.88 4.15
C LEU A 69 9.72 -6.80 3.23
N LYS A 70 8.89 -5.89 3.76
CA LYS A 70 8.34 -4.76 3.02
C LYS A 70 9.42 -3.80 2.51
N GLN A 71 10.44 -3.52 3.30
CA GLN A 71 11.56 -2.66 2.92
C GLN A 71 12.39 -3.26 1.77
N ASN A 72 12.53 -4.58 1.75
CA ASN A 72 13.31 -5.31 0.74
C ASN A 72 12.48 -5.82 -0.45
N LYS A 73 11.15 -5.59 -0.46
CA LYS A 73 10.18 -6.15 -1.41
C LYS A 73 10.54 -5.95 -2.89
N ASN A 74 11.19 -4.84 -3.22
CA ASN A 74 11.53 -4.46 -4.59
C ASN A 74 12.97 -4.82 -4.99
N SER A 75 13.73 -5.50 -4.11
CA SER A 75 15.04 -6.05 -4.47
C SER A 75 14.90 -7.03 -5.63
N GLU A 76 15.87 -7.03 -6.54
CA GLU A 76 15.97 -8.02 -7.63
C GLU A 76 16.16 -9.45 -7.09
N LEU A 77 16.75 -9.58 -5.89
CA LEU A 77 16.97 -10.84 -5.21
C LEU A 77 15.73 -11.34 -4.45
N MET A 78 14.61 -10.61 -4.51
CA MET A 78 13.35 -10.98 -3.85
C MET A 78 12.62 -12.08 -4.62
N ASP A 79 12.32 -13.18 -3.95
CA ASP A 79 11.52 -14.27 -4.51
C ASP A 79 10.12 -13.76 -4.93
N PRO A 80 9.66 -14.04 -6.16
CA PRO A 80 8.36 -13.57 -6.64
C PRO A 80 7.16 -14.02 -5.79
N LYS A 81 7.19 -15.24 -5.24
CA LYS A 81 6.09 -15.75 -4.39
C LYS A 81 6.08 -15.03 -3.05
N CYS A 82 7.25 -14.78 -2.47
CA CYS A 82 7.34 -13.95 -1.27
C CYS A 82 6.90 -12.51 -1.54
N LYS A 83 7.29 -11.90 -2.67
CA LYS A 83 6.83 -10.57 -3.09
C LYS A 83 5.29 -10.49 -3.18
N GLN A 84 4.66 -11.51 -3.76
CA GLN A 84 3.21 -11.63 -3.81
C GLN A 84 2.60 -11.77 -2.41
N MET A 85 3.20 -12.59 -1.54
CA MET A 85 2.75 -12.75 -0.15
C MET A 85 2.80 -11.43 0.63
N ILE A 86 3.92 -10.71 0.55
CA ILE A 86 4.10 -9.38 1.16
C ILE A 86 3.02 -8.43 0.64
N THR A 87 2.77 -8.43 -0.68
CA THR A 87 1.71 -7.59 -1.28
C THR A 87 0.34 -7.93 -0.73
N LYS A 88 -0.01 -9.22 -0.62
CA LYS A 88 -1.28 -9.67 -0.06
C LYS A 88 -1.47 -9.22 1.38
N ARG A 89 -0.41 -9.32 2.21
CA ARG A 89 -0.45 -8.81 3.58
C ARG A 89 -0.57 -7.30 3.64
N GLN A 90 0.15 -6.55 2.80
CA GLN A 90 -0.01 -5.09 2.70
C GLN A 90 -1.43 -4.67 2.31
N ILE A 91 -2.06 -5.37 1.36
CA ILE A 91 -3.47 -5.13 1.00
C ILE A 91 -4.37 -5.38 2.22
N THR A 92 -4.16 -6.49 2.93
CA THR A 92 -4.91 -6.85 4.15
C THR A 92 -4.74 -5.79 5.25
N GLN A 93 -3.53 -5.26 5.45
CA GLN A 93 -3.29 -4.14 6.39
C GLN A 93 -4.12 -2.90 6.03
N ASN A 94 -4.43 -2.70 4.75
CA ASN A 94 -5.19 -1.55 4.29
C ASN A 94 -6.72 -1.76 4.31
N THR A 95 -7.22 -2.96 4.68
CA THR A 95 -8.67 -3.19 4.76
C THR A 95 -9.28 -2.81 6.11
N ASP A 96 -8.48 -2.69 7.17
CA ASP A 96 -8.97 -2.25 8.49
C ASP A 96 -7.78 -1.73 9.31
N TYR A 97 -7.96 -0.61 10.02
CA TYR A 97 -6.88 0.00 10.81
C TYR A 97 -6.35 -0.94 11.91
N ARG A 98 -7.17 -1.88 12.39
CA ARG A 98 -6.77 -2.89 13.39
C ARG A 98 -5.81 -3.93 12.84
N LEU A 99 -5.84 -4.17 11.52
CA LEU A 99 -4.92 -5.06 10.83
C LEU A 99 -3.59 -4.36 10.48
N ASN A 100 -3.45 -3.06 10.78
CA ASN A 100 -2.22 -2.30 10.55
C ASN A 100 -1.66 -1.78 11.89
N PRO A 101 -0.81 -2.56 12.59
CA PRO A 101 -0.30 -2.19 13.92
C PRO A 101 0.55 -0.92 13.88
N VAL A 102 1.26 -0.66 12.78
CA VAL A 102 2.07 0.56 12.60
C VAL A 102 1.17 1.78 12.56
N LEU A 103 0.13 1.76 11.71
CA LEU A 103 -0.86 2.84 11.62
C LEU A 103 -1.60 3.02 12.95
N ARG A 104 -2.09 1.93 13.54
CA ARG A 104 -2.81 1.96 14.81
C ARG A 104 -1.97 2.57 15.95
N LYS A 105 -0.67 2.28 15.98
CA LYS A 105 0.26 2.85 16.95
C LYS A 105 0.53 4.32 16.67
N ALA A 106 0.85 4.67 15.42
CA ALA A 106 1.20 6.03 15.04
C ALA A 106 0.01 7.01 15.21
N CYS A 107 -1.18 6.60 14.78
CA CYS A 107 -2.39 7.42 14.83
C CYS A 107 -3.25 7.13 16.07
N LYS A 108 -2.68 6.58 17.16
CA LYS A 108 -3.44 6.11 18.33
C LYS A 108 -4.35 7.19 18.92
N ALA A 109 -3.87 8.42 19.02
CA ALA A 109 -4.63 9.56 19.54
C ALA A 109 -5.57 10.17 18.49
N ASP A 110 -5.17 10.13 17.21
CA ASP A 110 -5.89 10.76 16.11
C ASP A 110 -7.14 9.97 15.70
N ILE A 111 -7.10 8.64 15.79
CA ILE A 111 -8.23 7.77 15.47
C ILE A 111 -9.50 8.16 16.25
N PRO A 112 -9.51 8.19 17.60
CA PRO A 112 -10.68 8.64 18.33
C PRO A 112 -10.94 10.14 18.14
N LYS A 113 -9.89 10.97 18.04
CA LYS A 113 -10.06 12.43 17.86
C LYS A 113 -10.82 12.78 16.59
N PHE A 114 -10.51 12.15 15.47
CA PHE A 114 -11.04 12.54 14.15
C PHE A 114 -12.09 11.58 13.59
N CYS A 115 -12.06 10.30 13.99
CA CYS A 115 -12.90 9.25 13.41
C CYS A 115 -13.91 8.67 14.41
N GLN A 116 -14.15 9.34 15.54
CA GLN A 116 -15.14 8.93 16.56
C GLN A 116 -16.52 8.54 16.00
N PRO A 117 -17.11 9.28 15.04
CA PRO A 117 -18.45 8.94 14.52
C PRO A 117 -18.50 7.57 13.85
N ILE A 118 -17.38 7.11 13.28
CA ILE A 118 -17.26 5.78 12.67
C ILE A 118 -17.12 4.73 13.78
N LEU A 119 -16.32 5.00 14.80
CA LEU A 119 -16.13 4.11 15.94
C LEU A 119 -17.44 3.88 16.72
N ASN A 120 -18.26 4.91 16.86
CA ASN A 120 -19.56 4.80 17.54
C ASN A 120 -20.57 3.92 16.80
N LYS A 121 -20.41 3.77 15.48
CA LYS A 121 -21.24 2.88 14.64
C LYS A 121 -20.68 1.45 14.62
N ALA A 122 -19.47 1.24 15.13
CA ALA A 122 -18.82 -0.06 15.17
C ALA A 122 -19.41 -0.89 16.32
N THR A 123 -19.84 -2.11 16.02
CA THR A 123 -19.88 -3.15 17.06
C THR A 123 -18.46 -3.65 17.31
N ALA A 124 -18.16 -4.13 18.52
CA ALA A 124 -16.82 -4.60 18.90
C ALA A 124 -16.23 -5.61 17.88
N ASP A 125 -17.10 -6.36 17.22
CA ASP A 125 -16.75 -7.46 16.34
C ASP A 125 -17.04 -7.18 14.84
N SER A 126 -17.58 -6.02 14.48
CA SER A 126 -17.74 -5.64 13.07
C SER A 126 -16.42 -5.15 12.48
N GLU A 127 -16.03 -5.71 11.34
CA GLU A 127 -14.97 -5.15 10.50
C GLU A 127 -15.41 -3.78 9.98
N LEU A 128 -14.52 -2.78 10.01
CA LEU A 128 -14.84 -1.42 9.57
C LEU A 128 -14.51 -1.19 8.10
N GLU A 129 -14.00 -2.22 7.41
CA GLU A 129 -13.75 -2.26 5.97
C GLU A 129 -13.06 -1.00 5.43
N GLY A 130 -12.12 -0.45 6.19
CA GLY A 130 -11.28 0.67 5.78
C GLY A 130 -11.88 2.05 6.04
N GLN A 131 -13.08 2.16 6.65
CA GLN A 131 -13.72 3.44 6.95
C GLN A 131 -12.82 4.36 7.80
N VAL A 132 -12.17 3.81 8.84
CA VAL A 132 -11.24 4.59 9.68
C VAL A 132 -10.01 5.02 8.90
N ILE A 133 -9.47 4.17 8.02
CA ILE A 133 -8.32 4.51 7.17
C ILE A 133 -8.71 5.62 6.19
N SER A 134 -9.91 5.55 5.60
CA SER A 134 -10.44 6.59 4.70
C SER A 134 -10.60 7.92 5.44
N CYS A 135 -11.18 7.91 6.63
CA CYS A 135 -11.30 9.09 7.49
C CYS A 135 -9.93 9.72 7.81
N LEU A 136 -8.94 8.92 8.21
CA LEU A 136 -7.59 9.41 8.48
C LEU A 136 -6.94 10.02 7.24
N LYS A 137 -7.12 9.42 6.05
CA LYS A 137 -6.61 9.99 4.79
C LYS A 137 -7.21 11.35 4.48
N LEU A 138 -8.54 11.49 4.62
CA LEU A 138 -9.23 12.75 4.41
C LEU A 138 -8.73 13.81 5.40
N LYS A 139 -8.59 13.46 6.68
CA LYS A 139 -8.14 14.39 7.72
C LYS A 139 -6.67 14.76 7.60
N TYR A 140 -5.82 13.84 7.16
CA TYR A 140 -4.44 14.14 6.81
C TYR A 140 -4.38 15.11 5.62
N ALA A 141 -5.20 14.91 4.59
CA ALA A 141 -5.28 15.82 3.45
C ALA A 141 -5.80 17.22 3.83
N ASP A 142 -6.73 17.33 4.78
CA ASP A 142 -7.19 18.62 5.32
C ASP A 142 -6.09 19.37 6.10
N GLN A 143 -5.17 18.64 6.73
CA GLN A 143 -4.12 19.21 7.59
C GLN A 143 -2.80 19.50 6.86
N VAL A 144 -2.50 18.74 5.81
CA VAL A 144 -1.38 19.07 4.93
C VAL A 144 -1.79 20.30 4.14
N ALA A 145 -1.08 21.41 4.31
CA ALA A 145 -1.32 22.62 3.54
C ALA A 145 -1.41 22.24 2.05
N PRO A 146 -2.46 22.67 1.33
CA PRO A 146 -2.52 22.45 -0.11
C PRO A 146 -1.24 23.01 -0.74
N ALA A 147 -0.73 22.34 -1.77
CA ALA A 147 0.40 22.87 -2.52
C ALA A 147 -0.12 24.09 -3.31
N GLU A 148 0.00 25.27 -2.71
CA GLU A 148 -0.43 26.55 -3.31
C GLU A 148 0.54 26.95 -4.44
N GLY A 149 1.75 26.36 -4.48
CA GLY A 149 2.76 26.63 -5.49
C GLY A 149 3.55 25.41 -5.98
N PHE A 150 4.28 25.61 -7.08
CA PHE A 150 5.15 24.59 -7.68
C PHE A 150 6.27 24.12 -6.72
N SER A 151 6.80 25.02 -5.89
CA SER A 151 7.83 24.69 -4.89
C SER A 151 7.33 23.67 -3.85
N ASP A 152 6.09 23.83 -3.38
CA ASP A 152 5.49 22.96 -2.37
C ASP A 152 5.16 21.61 -2.98
N LEU A 153 4.63 21.61 -4.20
CA LEU A 153 4.40 20.39 -4.97
C LEU A 153 5.72 19.64 -5.23
N ALA A 154 6.79 20.35 -5.58
CA ALA A 154 8.10 19.76 -5.78
C ALA A 154 8.62 19.13 -4.47
N MET A 155 8.47 19.80 -3.33
CA MET A 155 8.85 19.24 -2.04
C MET A 155 8.04 17.98 -1.68
N GLN A 156 6.72 17.99 -1.92
CA GLN A 156 5.86 16.81 -1.71
C GLN A 156 6.25 15.63 -2.62
N VAL A 157 6.56 15.89 -3.89
CA VAL A 157 7.03 14.85 -4.82
C VAL A 157 8.38 14.30 -4.40
N MET A 158 9.33 15.15 -3.99
CA MET A 158 10.68 14.76 -3.63
C MET A 158 10.78 14.02 -2.29
N THR A 159 9.82 14.25 -1.39
CA THR A 159 9.69 13.52 -0.11
C THR A 159 8.93 12.21 -0.24
N SER A 160 8.26 11.97 -1.37
CA SER A 160 7.55 10.71 -1.63
C SER A 160 8.51 9.52 -1.82
N PRO A 161 8.17 8.32 -1.30
CA PRO A 161 8.94 7.10 -1.58
C PRO A 161 8.94 6.72 -3.07
N SER A 162 7.99 7.26 -3.85
CA SER A 162 7.88 7.04 -5.29
C SER A 162 8.50 8.15 -6.12
N LYS A 163 9.29 9.06 -5.53
CA LYS A 163 9.87 10.24 -6.22
C LYS A 163 10.53 9.90 -7.55
N ASN A 164 11.33 8.84 -7.62
CA ASN A 164 12.05 8.47 -8.85
C ASN A 164 11.06 8.15 -9.98
N TYR A 165 10.02 7.36 -9.69
CA TYR A 165 8.98 7.05 -10.66
C TYR A 165 8.23 8.31 -11.12
N ILE A 166 7.83 9.16 -10.17
CA ILE A 166 7.11 10.40 -10.47
C ILE A 166 7.96 11.32 -11.36
N LEU A 167 9.24 11.49 -11.05
CA LEU A 167 10.18 12.28 -11.85
C LEU A 167 10.37 11.73 -13.26
N THR A 168 10.49 10.39 -13.41
CA THR A 168 10.59 9.76 -14.73
C THR A 168 9.34 10.00 -15.57
N VAL A 169 8.15 9.89 -14.99
CA VAL A 169 6.88 10.12 -15.69
C VAL A 169 6.73 11.59 -16.10
N ILE A 170 6.98 12.52 -15.20
CA ILE A 170 6.90 13.96 -15.48
C ILE A 170 7.93 14.35 -16.56
N GLY A 171 9.19 13.91 -16.39
CA GLY A 171 10.25 14.18 -17.36
C GLY A 171 9.93 13.61 -18.74
N GLY A 172 9.40 12.38 -18.80
CA GLY A 172 8.94 11.78 -20.05
C GLY A 172 7.82 12.57 -20.72
N GLY A 173 6.83 13.04 -19.94
CA GLY A 173 5.75 13.89 -20.45
C GLY A 173 6.23 15.22 -21.02
N VAL A 174 7.14 15.91 -20.33
CA VAL A 174 7.72 17.18 -20.80
C VAL A 174 8.54 16.97 -22.08
N ALA A 175 9.35 15.91 -22.14
CA ALA A 175 10.11 15.57 -23.34
C ALA A 175 9.19 15.31 -24.54
N LEU A 176 8.09 14.58 -24.34
CA LEU A 176 7.09 14.34 -25.39
C LEU A 176 6.44 15.65 -25.87
N LEU A 177 6.04 16.54 -24.96
CA LEU A 177 5.47 17.84 -25.32
C LEU A 177 6.47 18.68 -26.13
N PHE A 178 7.73 18.69 -25.73
CA PHE A 178 8.78 19.42 -26.45
C PHE A 178 9.00 18.86 -27.85
N VAL A 179 9.09 17.53 -27.99
CA VAL A 179 9.23 16.87 -29.29
C VAL A 179 8.03 17.14 -30.19
N MET A 180 6.81 17.05 -29.66
CA MET A 180 5.58 17.38 -30.39
C MET A 180 5.58 18.85 -30.83
N GLY A 181 5.99 19.78 -29.97
CA GLY A 181 6.13 21.19 -30.31
C GLY A 181 7.15 21.44 -31.44
N LEU A 182 8.30 20.77 -31.41
CA LEU A 182 9.30 20.85 -32.49
C LEU A 182 8.79 20.29 -33.82
N ILE A 183 8.03 19.19 -33.78
CA ILE A 183 7.43 18.58 -34.96
C ILE A 183 6.35 19.50 -35.53
N CYS A 184 5.39 19.95 -34.71
CA CYS A 184 4.35 20.89 -35.11
C CYS A 184 4.95 22.18 -35.68
N GLY A 185 5.96 22.77 -35.03
CA GLY A 185 6.65 23.96 -35.54
C GLY A 185 7.30 23.75 -36.91
N ARG A 186 7.91 22.59 -37.16
CA ARG A 186 8.46 22.22 -38.47
C ARG A 186 7.37 22.04 -39.53
N PHE A 187 6.24 21.42 -39.19
CA PHE A 187 5.10 21.24 -40.10
C PHE A 187 4.44 22.56 -40.45
N THR A 188 4.16 23.42 -39.47
CA THR A 188 3.57 24.75 -39.71
C THR A 188 4.46 25.59 -40.60
N LYS A 189 5.78 25.59 -40.36
CA LYS A 189 6.75 26.34 -41.19
C LYS A 189 6.74 25.87 -42.65
N ARG A 190 6.70 24.56 -42.90
CA ARG A 190 6.59 24.00 -44.26
C ARG A 190 5.29 24.40 -44.96
N LEU A 191 4.15 24.29 -44.28
CA LEU A 191 2.85 24.67 -44.86
C LEU A 191 2.76 26.17 -45.19
N THR A 192 3.33 27.04 -44.36
CA THR A 192 3.40 28.49 -44.67
C THR A 192 4.32 28.82 -45.84
N GLN A 193 5.36 28.03 -46.11
CA GLN A 193 6.20 28.21 -47.29
C GLN A 193 5.45 27.78 -48.56
N GLU A 194 4.79 26.62 -48.55
CA GLU A 194 3.96 26.13 -49.67
C GLU A 194 2.79 27.07 -50.02
N LEU A 195 2.21 27.77 -49.03
CA LEU A 195 1.17 28.78 -49.27
C LEU A 195 1.70 30.13 -49.77
N LYS A 196 2.99 30.42 -49.59
CA LYS A 196 3.61 31.68 -50.07
C LYS A 196 4.19 31.55 -51.48
N ASP A 197 4.51 30.33 -51.90
CA ASP A 197 4.93 30.01 -53.28
C ASP A 197 3.74 29.76 -54.24
N ARG A 198 2.50 29.97 -53.78
CA ARG A 198 1.26 29.84 -54.56
C ARG A 198 0.55 31.18 -54.71
#